data_AF-A0A0A1F799-F1
#
_entry.id   AF-A0A0A1F799-F1
#
_cell.length_a   1.000
_cell.length_b   1.000
_cell.length_c   1.000
_cell.angle_alpha   90.00
_cell.angle_beta   90.00
_cell.angle_gamma   90.00
#
_symmetry.space_group_name_H-M   'P 1'
#
loop_
_entity.id
_entity.type
_entity.pdbx_description
1 polymer ?
#
loop_
_entity_poly.entity_id
_entity_poly.type
_entity_poly.pdbx_seq_one_letter_code
_entity_poly.pdbx_strand_id
1 'polypeptide(L)'
;MGRKRSKRELIDVAERKKEDKSLDKLIAVRRQRLDRMEFERLEARQQWRQQRARLRQEKQGWSDAVAQAQAYWQQARAGFFKMTTSSGQFRQSKAVYERLQQAAALLLQQAWQTVAACRVAGRAFFDANQQLSEARRQLEKLSILRDEIRSQRPSEDD
;
A
#
# COMPACT_ATOMS: atom_id res chain seq x y z
N MET A 1 60.82 -64.33 -15.73
CA MET A 1 60.92 -63.30 -14.67
C MET A 1 59.71 -62.37 -14.73
N GLY A 2 58.60 -62.69 -14.04
CA GLY A 2 57.39 -61.86 -14.01
C GLY A 2 57.24 -61.18 -12.65
N ARG A 3 57.28 -59.83 -12.61
CA ARG A 3 57.09 -59.05 -11.37
C ARG A 3 55.65 -59.18 -10.87
N LYS A 4 55.47 -59.67 -9.64
CA LYS A 4 54.18 -59.74 -8.94
C LYS A 4 53.63 -58.31 -8.76
N ARG A 5 52.44 -58.04 -9.32
CA ARG A 5 51.69 -56.79 -9.09
C ARG A 5 51.30 -56.71 -7.61
N SER A 6 51.60 -55.58 -6.97
CA SER A 6 51.16 -55.28 -5.61
C SER A 6 49.63 -55.23 -5.56
N LYS A 7 49.04 -55.91 -4.57
CA LYS A 7 47.60 -55.84 -4.29
C LYS A 7 47.30 -54.44 -3.75
N ARG A 8 46.32 -53.75 -4.36
CA ARG A 8 45.77 -52.49 -3.85
C ARG A 8 44.89 -52.83 -2.65
N GLU A 9 45.18 -52.26 -1.49
CA GLU A 9 44.28 -52.35 -0.34
C GLU A 9 43.12 -51.36 -0.53
N LEU A 10 41.92 -51.82 -0.20
CA LEU A 10 40.71 -51.02 -0.26
C LEU A 10 40.72 -50.09 0.96
N ILE A 11 41.07 -48.82 0.76
CA ILE A 11 40.94 -47.81 1.80
C ILE A 11 39.46 -47.47 1.90
N ASP A 12 38.83 -47.80 3.02
CA ASP A 12 37.46 -47.40 3.32
C ASP A 12 37.47 -45.91 3.68
N VAL A 13 37.29 -45.07 2.65
CA VAL A 13 37.20 -43.62 2.81
C VAL A 13 35.80 -43.31 3.28
N ALA A 14 35.68 -42.84 4.53
CA ALA A 14 34.41 -42.39 5.07
C ALA A 14 33.76 -41.37 4.13
N GLU A 15 32.55 -41.66 3.63
CA GLU A 15 31.85 -40.77 2.72
C GLU A 15 31.59 -39.42 3.39
N ARG A 16 31.95 -38.33 2.69
CA ARG A 16 31.79 -36.97 3.21
C ARG A 16 30.31 -36.70 3.49
N LYS A 17 29.99 -36.35 4.74
CA LYS A 17 28.63 -36.07 5.19
C LYS A 17 28.04 -34.92 4.37
N LYS A 18 26.86 -35.12 3.77
CA LYS A 18 26.18 -34.08 2.98
C LYS A 18 25.86 -32.88 3.89
N GLU A 19 26.30 -31.69 3.47
CA GLU A 19 25.96 -30.45 4.16
C GLU A 19 24.44 -30.20 4.14
N ASP A 20 23.86 -29.91 5.30
CA ASP A 20 22.46 -29.53 5.38
C ASP A 20 22.24 -28.13 4.78
N LYS A 21 21.47 -28.08 3.68
CA LYS A 21 21.09 -26.85 2.95
C LYS A 21 19.66 -26.40 3.28
N SER A 22 19.00 -26.99 4.27
CA SER A 22 17.61 -26.71 4.64
C SER A 22 17.37 -25.23 4.96
N LEU A 23 18.25 -24.63 5.76
CA LEU A 23 18.17 -23.22 6.16
C LEU A 23 18.39 -22.25 4.99
N ASP A 24 19.35 -22.53 4.12
CA ASP A 24 19.61 -21.71 2.92
C ASP A 24 18.41 -21.74 1.95
N LYS A 25 17.81 -22.92 1.76
CA LYS A 25 16.57 -23.06 0.97
C LYS A 25 15.42 -22.27 1.60
N LEU A 26 15.26 -22.32 2.92
CA LEU A 26 14.23 -21.56 3.62
C LEU A 26 14.42 -20.04 3.45
N ILE A 27 15.66 -19.55 3.60
CA ILE A 27 16.02 -18.14 3.39
C ILE A 27 15.70 -17.73 1.95
N ALA A 28 16.05 -18.54 0.95
CA ALA A 28 15.76 -18.27 -0.45
C ALA A 28 14.24 -18.15 -0.72
N VAL A 29 13.44 -19.08 -0.22
CA VAL A 29 11.96 -19.02 -0.34
C VAL A 29 11.40 -17.78 0.35
N ARG A 30 11.91 -17.43 1.54
CA ARG A 30 11.45 -16.24 2.25
C ARG A 30 11.83 -14.93 1.55
N ARG A 31 12.99 -14.87 0.89
CA ARG A 31 13.37 -13.72 0.04
C ARG A 31 12.38 -13.54 -1.11
N GLN A 32 12.06 -14.60 -1.85
CA GLN A 32 11.07 -14.54 -2.93
C GLN A 32 9.69 -14.08 -2.45
N ARG A 33 9.24 -14.55 -1.27
CA ARG A 33 7.98 -14.11 -0.68
C ARG A 33 8.02 -12.64 -0.25
N LEU A 34 9.18 -12.17 0.25
CA LEU A 34 9.38 -10.79 0.63
C LEU A 34 9.32 -9.86 -0.59
N ASP A 35 9.92 -10.24 -1.71
CA ASP A 35 9.81 -9.49 -2.97
C ASP A 35 8.35 -9.33 -3.40
N ARG A 36 7.55 -10.40 -3.26
CA ARG A 36 6.10 -10.35 -3.51
C ARG A 36 5.38 -9.41 -2.55
N MET A 37 5.68 -9.47 -1.25
CA MET A 37 5.09 -8.54 -0.26
C MET A 37 5.46 -7.09 -0.53
N GLU A 38 6.67 -6.83 -1.03
CA GLU A 38 7.09 -5.49 -1.44
C GLU A 38 6.25 -4.96 -2.60
N PHE A 39 5.98 -5.81 -3.59
CA PHE A 39 5.10 -5.48 -4.70
C PHE A 39 3.67 -5.21 -4.21
N GLU A 40 3.10 -6.10 -3.41
CA GLU A 40 1.74 -5.95 -2.85
C GLU A 40 1.61 -4.66 -2.02
N ARG A 41 2.63 -4.30 -1.23
CA ARG A 41 2.67 -3.03 -0.49
C ARG A 41 2.75 -1.82 -1.42
N LEU A 42 3.54 -1.90 -2.50
CA LEU A 42 3.63 -0.82 -3.48
C LEU A 42 2.29 -0.61 -4.20
N GLU A 43 1.62 -1.69 -4.58
CA GLU A 43 0.29 -1.65 -5.20
C GLU A 43 -0.73 -1.03 -4.23
N ALA A 44 -0.78 -1.51 -2.99
CA ALA A 44 -1.67 -0.96 -1.95
C ALA A 44 -1.39 0.54 -1.71
N ARG A 45 -0.11 0.98 -1.75
CA ARG A 45 0.26 2.39 -1.66
C ARG A 45 -0.28 3.21 -2.82
N GLN A 46 -0.19 2.69 -4.04
CA GLN A 46 -0.70 3.38 -5.23
C GLN A 46 -2.23 3.49 -5.17
N GLN A 47 -2.92 2.41 -4.84
CA GLN A 47 -4.37 2.41 -4.65
C GLN A 47 -4.79 3.43 -3.57
N TRP A 48 -4.12 3.44 -2.41
CA TRP A 48 -4.40 4.42 -1.36
C TRP A 48 -4.18 5.86 -1.81
N ARG A 49 -3.12 6.15 -2.57
CA ARG A 49 -2.87 7.47 -3.14
C ARG A 49 -3.95 7.89 -4.13
N GLN A 50 -4.38 6.98 -5.00
CA GLN A 50 -5.47 7.23 -5.96
C GLN A 50 -6.77 7.57 -5.23
N GLN A 51 -7.14 6.80 -4.20
CA GLN A 51 -8.35 7.07 -3.41
C GLN A 51 -8.26 8.40 -2.66
N ARG A 52 -7.08 8.77 -2.13
CA ARG A 52 -6.87 10.08 -1.51
C ARG A 52 -7.00 11.23 -2.49
N ALA A 53 -6.47 11.07 -3.71
CA ALA A 53 -6.58 12.07 -4.76
C ALA A 53 -8.05 12.27 -5.17
N ARG A 54 -8.79 11.17 -5.37
CA ARG A 54 -10.23 11.19 -5.65
C ARG A 54 -11.02 11.89 -4.55
N LEU A 55 -10.78 11.53 -3.28
CA LEU A 55 -11.44 12.18 -2.14
C LEU A 55 -11.16 13.69 -2.10
N ARG A 56 -9.92 14.11 -2.40
CA ARG A 56 -9.57 15.54 -2.46
C ARG A 56 -10.34 16.24 -3.58
N GLN A 57 -10.44 15.64 -4.75
CA GLN A 57 -11.17 16.19 -5.89
C GLN A 57 -12.65 16.34 -5.59
N GLU A 58 -13.29 15.32 -4.98
CA GLU A 58 -14.71 15.38 -4.63
C GLU A 58 -14.99 16.42 -3.54
N LYS A 59 -14.11 16.54 -2.53
CA LYS A 59 -14.19 17.61 -1.53
C LYS A 59 -14.04 19.00 -2.14
N GLN A 60 -13.12 19.15 -3.09
CA GLN A 60 -12.94 20.41 -3.80
C GLN A 60 -14.19 20.76 -4.59
N GLY A 61 -14.75 19.80 -5.35
CA GLY A 61 -15.99 20.00 -6.11
C GLY A 61 -17.17 20.40 -5.22
N TRP A 62 -17.32 19.79 -4.04
CA TRP A 62 -18.31 20.22 -3.06
C TRP A 62 -18.05 21.66 -2.57
N SER A 63 -16.82 22.00 -2.20
CA SER A 63 -16.44 23.33 -1.74
C SER A 63 -16.74 24.39 -2.80
N ASP A 64 -16.41 24.12 -4.06
CA ASP A 64 -16.64 25.01 -5.20
C ASP A 64 -18.13 25.21 -5.44
N ALA A 65 -18.94 24.15 -5.37
CA ALA A 65 -20.39 24.23 -5.51
C ALA A 65 -21.05 25.05 -4.40
N VAL A 66 -20.59 24.90 -3.16
CA VAL A 66 -21.05 25.72 -2.02
C VAL A 66 -20.70 27.18 -2.24
N ALA A 67 -19.44 27.48 -2.62
CA ALA A 67 -19.00 28.83 -2.90
C ALA A 67 -19.81 29.47 -4.04
N GLN A 68 -20.07 28.73 -5.12
CA GLN A 68 -20.88 29.18 -6.24
C GLN A 68 -22.32 29.48 -5.81
N ALA A 69 -22.95 28.59 -5.02
CA ALA A 69 -24.29 28.81 -4.50
C ALA A 69 -24.36 30.08 -3.62
N GLN A 70 -23.36 30.28 -2.76
CA GLN A 70 -23.28 31.47 -1.91
C GLN A 70 -23.07 32.76 -2.71
N ALA A 71 -22.15 32.75 -3.68
CA ALA A 71 -21.89 33.89 -4.55
C ALA A 71 -23.14 34.28 -5.34
N TYR A 72 -23.84 33.30 -5.92
CA TYR A 72 -25.10 33.50 -6.62
C TYR A 72 -26.15 34.14 -5.70
N TRP A 73 -26.29 33.64 -4.48
CA TRP A 73 -27.26 34.17 -3.52
C TRP A 73 -26.95 35.59 -3.08
N GLN A 74 -25.67 35.91 -2.85
CA GLN A 74 -25.23 37.26 -2.52
C GLN A 74 -25.53 38.24 -3.66
N GLN A 75 -25.27 37.84 -4.91
CA GLN A 75 -25.58 38.66 -6.09
C GLN A 75 -27.09 38.89 -6.23
N ALA A 76 -27.91 37.85 -6.07
CA ALA A 76 -29.36 37.97 -6.11
C ALA A 76 -29.90 38.91 -5.03
N ARG A 77 -29.39 38.81 -3.79
CA ARG A 77 -29.75 39.73 -2.70
C ARG A 77 -29.31 41.16 -3.02
N ALA A 78 -28.10 41.36 -3.50
CA ALA A 78 -27.60 42.69 -3.86
C ALA A 78 -28.47 43.34 -4.95
N GLY A 79 -28.88 42.59 -5.98
CA GLY A 79 -29.79 43.09 -7.02
C GLY A 79 -31.18 43.45 -6.48
N PHE A 80 -31.71 42.67 -5.55
CA PHE A 80 -32.99 42.98 -4.91
C PHE A 80 -32.91 44.23 -4.02
N PHE A 81 -31.88 44.34 -3.17
CA PHE A 81 -31.69 45.51 -2.30
C PHE A 81 -31.35 46.79 -3.05
N LYS A 82 -30.68 46.70 -4.20
CA LYS A 82 -30.45 47.83 -5.11
C LYS A 82 -31.68 48.18 -5.97
N MET A 83 -32.80 47.48 -5.78
CA MET A 83 -34.02 47.62 -6.58
C MET A 83 -33.81 47.43 -8.09
N THR A 84 -32.76 46.70 -8.49
CA THR A 84 -32.48 46.38 -9.90
C THR A 84 -33.20 45.12 -10.37
N THR A 85 -33.81 44.37 -9.45
CA THR A 85 -34.59 43.15 -9.73
C THR A 85 -35.95 43.22 -9.06
N SER A 86 -36.96 42.65 -9.70
CA SER A 86 -38.32 42.62 -9.17
C SER A 86 -38.49 41.53 -8.10
N SER A 87 -39.54 41.65 -7.28
CA SER A 87 -39.91 40.63 -6.30
C SER A 87 -40.14 39.25 -6.93
N GLY A 88 -40.68 39.20 -8.16
CA GLY A 88 -40.86 37.96 -8.91
C GLY A 88 -39.53 37.32 -9.31
N GLN A 89 -38.60 38.13 -9.84
CA GLN A 89 -37.24 37.69 -10.18
C GLN A 89 -36.47 37.23 -8.94
N PHE A 90 -36.60 37.93 -7.81
CA PHE A 90 -35.94 37.53 -6.56
C PHE A 90 -36.45 36.18 -6.03
N ARG A 91 -37.76 35.91 -6.11
CA ARG A 91 -38.34 34.60 -5.77
C ARG A 91 -37.81 33.48 -6.68
N GLN A 92 -37.66 33.76 -7.98
CA GLN A 92 -37.04 32.81 -8.91
C GLN A 92 -35.58 32.53 -8.55
N SER A 93 -34.80 33.56 -8.24
CA SER A 93 -33.40 33.41 -7.80
C SER A 93 -33.30 32.60 -6.50
N LYS A 94 -34.25 32.77 -5.57
CA LYS A 94 -34.30 31.91 -4.36
C LYS A 94 -34.48 30.43 -4.71
N ALA A 95 -35.39 30.10 -5.63
CA ALA A 95 -35.58 28.72 -6.08
C ALA A 95 -34.33 28.16 -6.78
N VAL A 96 -33.61 28.98 -7.56
CA VAL A 96 -32.32 28.58 -8.16
C VAL A 96 -31.26 28.31 -7.08
N TYR A 97 -31.15 29.17 -6.08
CA TYR A 97 -30.24 28.97 -4.96
C TYR A 97 -30.53 27.66 -4.20
N GLU A 98 -31.80 27.35 -3.94
CA GLU A 98 -32.20 26.09 -3.30
C GLU A 98 -31.79 24.86 -4.13
N ARG A 99 -31.91 24.92 -5.47
CA ARG A 99 -31.42 23.86 -6.37
C ARG A 99 -29.89 23.73 -6.31
N LEU A 100 -29.15 24.84 -6.25
CA LEU A 100 -27.69 24.81 -6.12
C LEU A 100 -27.25 24.20 -4.77
N GLN A 101 -27.97 24.50 -3.70
CA GLN A 101 -27.75 23.87 -2.39
C GLN A 101 -27.99 22.35 -2.43
N GLN A 102 -29.06 21.91 -3.09
CA GLN A 102 -29.33 20.48 -3.30
C GLN A 102 -28.22 19.81 -4.13
N ALA A 103 -27.76 20.45 -5.20
CA ALA A 103 -26.65 19.94 -6.00
C ALA A 103 -25.35 19.82 -5.17
N ALA A 104 -25.04 20.81 -4.34
CA ALA A 104 -23.89 20.74 -3.42
C ALA A 104 -24.05 19.60 -2.39
N ALA A 105 -25.24 19.35 -1.88
CA ALA A 105 -25.50 18.24 -0.96
C ALA A 105 -25.26 16.86 -1.62
N LEU A 106 -25.61 16.70 -2.89
CA LEU A 106 -25.30 15.47 -3.65
C LEU A 106 -23.78 15.25 -3.79
N LEU A 107 -23.01 16.31 -4.06
CA LEU A 107 -21.55 16.23 -4.12
C LEU A 107 -20.94 15.88 -2.76
N LEU A 108 -21.49 16.42 -1.66
CA LEU A 108 -21.07 16.03 -0.31
C LEU A 108 -21.30 14.55 -0.05
N GLN A 109 -22.47 14.02 -0.45
CA GLN A 109 -22.78 12.59 -0.32
C GLN A 109 -21.78 11.72 -1.10
N GLN A 110 -21.41 12.12 -2.31
CA GLN A 110 -20.37 11.44 -3.08
C GLN A 110 -19.02 11.43 -2.35
N ALA A 111 -18.61 12.59 -1.82
CA ALA A 111 -17.38 12.69 -1.03
C ALA A 111 -17.37 11.74 0.18
N TRP A 112 -18.52 11.59 0.86
CA TRP A 112 -18.65 10.64 1.98
C TRP A 112 -18.45 9.18 1.56
N GLN A 113 -18.97 8.79 0.40
CA GLN A 113 -18.78 7.43 -0.12
C GLN A 113 -17.29 7.13 -0.36
N THR A 114 -16.55 8.11 -0.87
CA THR A 114 -15.10 7.96 -1.13
C THR A 114 -14.25 8.00 0.14
N VAL A 115 -14.72 8.61 1.24
CA VAL A 115 -14.05 8.51 2.55
C VAL A 115 -13.93 7.04 2.98
N ALA A 116 -15.00 6.25 2.83
CA ALA A 116 -14.98 4.84 3.20
C ALA A 116 -13.96 4.06 2.36
N ALA A 117 -13.98 4.23 1.04
CA ALA A 117 -13.01 3.60 0.13
C ALA A 117 -11.56 3.99 0.46
N CYS A 118 -11.32 5.27 0.74
CA CYS A 118 -10.00 5.76 1.14
C CYS A 118 -9.50 5.16 2.46
N ARG A 119 -10.40 4.94 3.43
CA ARG A 119 -10.05 4.29 4.71
C ARG A 119 -9.69 2.82 4.49
N VAL A 120 -10.47 2.10 3.70
CA VAL A 120 -10.21 0.68 3.36
C VAL A 120 -8.85 0.53 2.66
N ALA A 121 -8.59 1.34 1.63
CA ALA A 121 -7.31 1.31 0.92
C ALA A 121 -6.12 1.71 1.83
N GLY A 122 -6.34 2.68 2.73
CA GLY A 122 -5.33 3.06 3.72
C GLY A 122 -5.00 1.91 4.67
N ARG A 123 -6.01 1.22 5.20
CA ARG A 123 -5.83 0.07 6.08
C ARG A 123 -5.06 -1.05 5.38
N ALA A 124 -5.44 -1.40 4.14
CA ALA A 124 -4.72 -2.39 3.35
C ALA A 124 -3.22 -2.05 3.18
N PHE A 125 -2.90 -0.77 2.90
CA PHE A 125 -1.51 -0.34 2.80
C PHE A 125 -0.74 -0.46 4.13
N PHE A 126 -1.34 -0.03 5.25
CA PHE A 126 -0.69 -0.11 6.56
C PHE A 126 -0.51 -1.56 7.03
N ASP A 127 -1.51 -2.41 6.79
CA ASP A 127 -1.43 -3.84 7.09
C ASP A 127 -0.31 -4.50 6.27
N ALA A 128 -0.25 -4.26 4.96
CA ALA A 128 0.83 -4.77 4.10
C ALA A 128 2.21 -4.22 4.52
N ASN A 129 2.29 -2.97 4.95
CA ASN A 129 3.54 -2.37 5.43
C ASN A 129 4.01 -3.00 6.75
N GLN A 130 3.09 -3.30 7.65
CA GLN A 130 3.40 -4.01 8.90
C GLN A 130 3.88 -5.44 8.60
N GLN A 131 3.15 -6.19 7.78
CA GLN A 131 3.51 -7.54 7.38
C GLN A 131 4.91 -7.61 6.74
N LEU A 132 5.23 -6.66 5.84
CA LEU A 132 6.55 -6.57 5.24
C LEU A 132 7.64 -6.29 6.28
N SER A 133 7.39 -5.40 7.24
CA SER A 133 8.35 -5.09 8.30
C SER A 133 8.63 -6.32 9.18
N GLU A 134 7.59 -7.05 9.55
CA GLU A 134 7.70 -8.29 10.32
C GLU A 134 8.46 -9.37 9.54
N ALA A 135 8.14 -9.54 8.25
CA ALA A 135 8.81 -10.51 7.38
C ALA A 135 10.31 -10.21 7.22
N ARG A 136 10.69 -8.93 7.07
CA ARG A 136 12.10 -8.49 7.02
C ARG A 136 12.85 -8.85 8.31
N ARG A 137 12.27 -8.52 9.48
CA ARG A 137 12.86 -8.89 10.78
C ARG A 137 13.06 -10.40 10.92
N GLN A 138 12.09 -11.20 10.47
CA GLN A 138 12.22 -12.65 10.52
C GLN A 138 13.32 -13.17 9.57
N LEU A 139 13.46 -12.59 8.39
CA LEU A 139 14.52 -12.96 7.43
C LEU A 139 15.92 -12.58 7.95
N GLU A 140 16.05 -11.41 8.57
CA GLU A 140 17.28 -10.96 9.21
C GLU A 140 17.71 -11.94 10.32
N LYS A 141 16.77 -12.32 11.20
CA LYS A 141 17.03 -13.34 12.24
C LYS A 141 17.52 -14.66 11.67
N LEU A 142 16.89 -15.16 10.60
CA LEU A 142 17.33 -16.42 9.96
C LEU A 142 18.71 -16.28 9.31
N SER A 143 19.02 -15.10 8.76
CA SER A 143 20.34 -14.84 8.18
C SER A 143 21.43 -14.83 9.24
N ILE A 144 21.17 -14.19 10.39
CA ILE A 144 22.08 -14.21 11.55
C ILE A 144 22.29 -15.64 12.05
N LEU A 145 21.21 -16.41 12.26
CA LEU A 145 21.30 -17.81 12.69
C LEU A 145 22.11 -18.68 11.72
N ARG A 146 21.96 -18.46 10.41
CA ARG A 146 22.76 -19.17 9.42
C ARG A 146 24.24 -18.84 9.58
N ASP A 147 24.57 -17.57 9.75
CA ASP A 147 25.95 -17.12 9.85
C ASP A 147 26.59 -17.62 11.17
N GLU A 148 25.83 -17.67 12.27
CA GLU A 148 26.24 -18.31 13.54
C GLU A 148 26.46 -19.82 13.39
N ILE A 149 25.56 -20.55 12.72
CA ILE A 149 25.76 -22.00 12.48
C ILE A 149 27.00 -22.25 11.63
N ARG A 150 27.27 -21.38 10.64
CA ARG A 150 28.47 -21.49 9.80
C ARG A 150 29.75 -21.16 10.57
N SER A 151 29.72 -20.22 11.51
CA SER A 151 30.89 -19.89 12.34
C SER A 151 31.16 -20.92 13.46
N GLN A 152 30.12 -21.63 13.93
CA GLN A 152 30.24 -22.69 14.93
C GLN A 152 30.65 -24.05 14.34
N ARG A 153 30.53 -24.27 13.02
CA ARG A 153 31.10 -25.46 12.37
C ARG A 153 32.63 -25.31 12.36
N PRO A 154 33.39 -26.16 13.06
CA PRO A 154 34.84 -26.15 12.94
C PRO A 154 35.22 -26.49 11.50
N SER A 155 36.30 -25.89 11.00
CA SER A 155 37.02 -26.42 9.85
C SER A 155 37.45 -27.84 10.21
N GLU A 156 36.73 -28.86 9.71
CA GLU A 156 37.07 -30.29 9.85
C GLU A 156 38.30 -30.69 9.01
N ASP A 157 39.28 -29.79 8.89
CA ASP A 157 40.56 -29.99 8.22
C ASP A 157 41.68 -29.52 9.18
N ASP A 158 41.94 -30.33 10.22
CA ASP A 158 43.22 -30.44 10.95
C ASP A 158 43.42 -31.91 11.35
#